data_AF-A0AB34JZH9-F1
#
_entry.id   AF-A0AB34JZH9-F1
#
_cell.length_a   1.000
_cell.length_b   1.000
_cell.length_c   1.000
_cell.angle_alpha   90.00
_cell.angle_beta   90.00
_cell.angle_gamma   90.00
#
_symmetry.space_group_name_H-M   'P 1'
#
loop_
_entity.id
_entity.type
_entity.pdbx_description
1 polymer ?
#
loop_
_entity_poly.entity_id
_entity_poly.type
_entity_poly.pdbx_seq_one_letter_code
_entity_poly.pdbx_strand_id
1 'polypeptide(L)'
;MEYTRERALAVAGAGGKLILTFTNNVRYDFALTWVAHVRRLQLTNWLVGATDKRALDRFTADGIPTFSMRTNLPETEWDWGSPSFRALGQHKIELIYKTISWNLELVITDVDALVLREPFEFMDRYPSASFLTTSDHLANTTGSNQGGLEDASASSSSFNIGYMFFRKAALPLVRAWRDSMRADPRRRWDQGEFNALARATFPYDSHALTDRGLFWSHNKRVVGGVLPLALFCGGHNYYVSRLPQRLGEQPYSIHTTFQYGGAPGKRHRLREAGVWLDPPEYYNVSLLTFTPAVPDELLHPAGGMRARGHIELMRFQLRAIRTALALAFSLGRMLVLPPIWCGLDKYWAALSEKGVIPGAHAWVLPIRYCPLDHLVNPAEFKPSSAAYVREYSFLENPRVPHELRASVVHTAVQIHGGNAEWLRLKSLSKARVLDVSNLQAVASDMWERRAVLPLDKWKAFRHKFARVQGGWCCASRGQVAAGEPRSAGFRLLG
;
A
#
# COMPACT_ATOMS: atom_id res chain seq x y z
N MET A 1 4.51 11.39 -28.86
CA MET A 1 3.67 12.48 -28.30
C MET A 1 4.43 13.18 -27.19
N GLU A 2 4.50 14.51 -27.20
CA GLU A 2 5.29 15.31 -26.25
C GLU A 2 4.44 16.04 -25.20
N TYR A 3 5.06 16.40 -24.08
CA TYR A 3 4.48 17.27 -23.06
C TYR A 3 4.80 18.73 -23.37
N THR A 4 3.91 19.38 -24.12
CA THR A 4 4.02 20.81 -24.50
C THR A 4 3.07 21.69 -23.70
N ARG A 5 3.28 23.00 -23.75
CA ARG A 5 2.43 23.99 -23.08
C ARG A 5 1.00 23.92 -23.61
N GLU A 6 0.85 23.84 -24.93
CA GLU A 6 -0.44 23.82 -25.62
C GLU A 6 -1.25 22.59 -25.18
N ARG A 7 -0.60 21.42 -25.09
CA ARG A 7 -1.25 20.20 -24.63
C ARG A 7 -1.66 20.28 -23.16
N ALA A 8 -0.79 20.80 -22.30
CA ALA A 8 -1.09 20.95 -20.88
C ALA A 8 -2.26 21.91 -20.65
N LEU A 9 -2.28 23.05 -21.36
CA LEU A 9 -3.39 24.01 -21.31
C LEU A 9 -4.70 23.42 -21.83
N ALA A 10 -4.65 22.68 -22.94
CA ALA A 10 -5.84 22.04 -23.51
C ALA A 10 -6.48 21.04 -22.53
N VAL A 11 -5.67 20.26 -21.80
CA VAL A 11 -6.17 19.30 -20.81
C VAL A 11 -6.61 19.98 -19.51
N ALA A 12 -5.85 20.98 -19.03
CA ALA A 12 -6.19 21.71 -17.82
C ALA A 12 -7.49 22.52 -17.94
N GLY A 13 -7.88 22.86 -19.17
CA GLY A 13 -9.09 23.62 -19.48
C GLY A 13 -9.08 25.03 -18.87
N ALA A 14 -10.25 25.64 -18.80
CA ALA A 14 -10.42 27.01 -18.28
C ALA A 14 -10.02 27.16 -16.80
N GLY A 15 -10.11 26.09 -16.02
CA GLY A 15 -9.73 26.08 -14.61
C GLY A 15 -8.22 26.10 -14.36
N GLY A 16 -7.39 25.85 -15.38
CA GLY A 16 -5.94 25.88 -15.24
C GLY A 16 -5.39 24.85 -14.25
N LYS A 17 -6.11 23.76 -14.00
CA LYS A 17 -5.83 22.74 -12.99
C LYS A 17 -5.51 21.41 -13.66
N LEU A 18 -4.40 20.78 -13.31
CA LEU A 18 -3.92 19.57 -13.96
C LEU A 18 -3.51 18.50 -12.94
N ILE A 19 -3.91 17.25 -13.18
CA ILE A 19 -3.47 16.09 -12.40
C ILE A 19 -2.51 15.25 -13.26
N LEU A 20 -1.30 15.04 -12.76
CA LEU A 20 -0.29 14.24 -13.45
C LEU A 20 0.11 13.03 -12.62
N THR A 21 0.25 11.90 -13.29
CA THR A 21 1.04 10.77 -12.80
C THR A 21 1.99 10.30 -13.89
N PHE A 22 2.88 9.36 -13.57
CA PHE A 22 3.83 8.81 -14.52
C PHE A 22 4.24 7.40 -14.15
N THR A 23 4.53 6.58 -15.16
CA THR A 23 5.01 5.22 -14.93
C THR A 23 5.64 4.58 -16.17
N ASN A 24 6.21 3.40 -15.97
CA ASN A 24 6.78 2.55 -17.00
C ASN A 24 5.83 1.40 -17.39
N ASN A 25 6.17 0.64 -18.42
CA ASN A 25 5.32 -0.46 -18.90
C ASN A 25 5.21 -1.61 -17.89
N VAL A 26 6.22 -1.82 -17.03
CA VAL A 26 6.19 -2.87 -16.00
C VAL A 26 5.13 -2.60 -14.93
N ARG A 27 4.82 -1.32 -14.68
CA ARG A 27 3.80 -0.85 -13.74
C ARG A 27 2.51 -0.41 -14.44
N TYR A 28 2.27 -0.93 -15.64
CA TYR A 28 1.05 -0.63 -16.41
C TYR A 28 -0.24 -0.89 -15.62
N ASP A 29 -0.27 -1.97 -14.83
CA ASP A 29 -1.39 -2.36 -13.98
C ASP A 29 -1.70 -1.33 -12.87
N PHE A 30 -0.67 -0.68 -12.30
CA PHE A 30 -0.85 0.45 -11.40
C PHE A 30 -1.48 1.63 -12.14
N ALA A 31 -1.02 1.93 -13.36
CA ALA A 31 -1.60 3.00 -14.17
C ALA A 31 -3.08 2.75 -14.47
N LEU A 32 -3.46 1.53 -14.85
CA LEU A 32 -4.87 1.17 -15.09
C LEU A 32 -5.73 1.38 -13.85
N THR A 33 -5.23 0.98 -12.67
CA THR A 33 -5.93 1.21 -11.40
C THR A 33 -6.09 2.69 -11.12
N TRP A 34 -5.02 3.49 -11.26
CA TRP A 34 -5.05 4.93 -11.07
C TRP A 34 -6.03 5.61 -12.05
N VAL A 35 -5.95 5.26 -13.33
CA VAL A 35 -6.83 5.77 -14.40
C VAL A 35 -8.30 5.44 -14.13
N ALA A 36 -8.60 4.23 -13.64
CA ALA A 36 -9.96 3.84 -13.31
C ALA A 36 -10.56 4.72 -12.20
N HIS A 37 -9.78 5.13 -11.21
CA HIS A 37 -10.27 6.03 -10.16
C HIS A 37 -10.54 7.44 -10.67
N VAL A 38 -9.62 8.05 -11.41
CA VAL A 38 -9.86 9.41 -11.96
C VAL A 38 -11.00 9.42 -12.98
N ARG A 39 -11.19 8.34 -13.77
CA ARG A 39 -12.36 8.18 -14.65
C ARG A 39 -13.65 8.02 -13.87
N ARG A 40 -13.65 7.27 -12.77
CA ARG A 40 -14.83 7.11 -11.88
C ARG A 40 -15.24 8.44 -11.24
N LEU A 41 -14.28 9.32 -10.98
CA LEU A 41 -14.51 10.70 -10.52
C LEU A 41 -14.93 11.66 -11.65
N GLN A 42 -15.04 11.17 -12.89
CA GLN A 42 -15.38 11.97 -14.08
C GLN A 42 -14.42 13.15 -14.33
N LEU A 43 -13.17 13.03 -13.84
CA LEU A 43 -12.14 14.04 -14.09
C LEU A 43 -11.68 13.95 -15.53
N THR A 44 -11.43 15.09 -16.15
CA THR A 44 -10.94 15.19 -17.54
C THR A 44 -9.56 15.84 -17.63
N ASN A 45 -9.13 16.49 -16.56
CA ASN A 45 -7.93 17.31 -16.49
C ASN A 45 -6.71 16.52 -16.00
N TRP A 46 -6.44 15.37 -16.62
CA TRP A 46 -5.33 14.50 -16.22
C TRP A 46 -4.56 13.88 -17.38
N LEU A 47 -3.29 13.56 -17.13
CA LEU A 47 -2.40 12.87 -18.07
C LEU A 47 -1.49 11.86 -17.36
N VAL A 48 -1.14 10.78 -18.08
CA VAL A 48 -0.14 9.80 -17.65
C VAL A 48 1.15 9.97 -18.45
N GLY A 49 2.24 10.33 -17.78
CA GLY A 49 3.58 10.37 -18.36
C GLY A 49 4.15 8.97 -18.55
N ALA A 50 4.39 8.58 -19.81
CA ALA A 50 5.09 7.33 -20.14
C ALA A 50 6.60 7.54 -20.06
N THR A 51 7.27 6.78 -19.19
CA THR A 51 8.72 6.86 -19.04
C THR A 51 9.48 6.12 -20.14
N ASP A 52 8.87 5.11 -20.75
CA ASP A 52 9.43 4.31 -21.85
C ASP A 52 8.48 4.23 -23.06
N LYS A 53 9.00 3.80 -24.21
CA LYS A 53 8.24 3.75 -25.47
C LYS A 53 7.10 2.73 -25.39
N ARG A 54 7.33 1.56 -24.78
CA ARG A 54 6.32 0.50 -24.70
C ARG A 54 5.11 0.93 -23.88
N ALA A 55 5.33 1.67 -22.79
CA ALA A 55 4.27 2.29 -22.00
C ALA A 55 3.49 3.30 -22.84
N LEU A 56 4.18 4.16 -23.59
CA LEU A 56 3.56 5.16 -24.45
C LEU A 56 2.65 4.53 -25.51
N ASP A 57 3.15 3.52 -26.22
CA ASP A 57 2.40 2.81 -27.26
C ASP A 57 1.15 2.15 -26.66
N ARG A 58 1.31 1.48 -25.50
CA ARG A 58 0.22 0.77 -24.83
C ARG A 58 -0.85 1.70 -24.27
N PHE A 59 -0.46 2.77 -23.59
CA PHE A 59 -1.42 3.80 -23.13
C PHE A 59 -2.18 4.41 -24.29
N THR A 60 -1.52 4.64 -25.42
CA THR A 60 -2.17 5.17 -26.63
C THR A 60 -3.20 4.19 -27.19
N ALA A 61 -2.83 2.90 -27.30
CA ALA A 61 -3.74 1.85 -27.76
C ALA A 61 -4.98 1.70 -26.86
N ASP A 62 -4.82 1.85 -25.55
CA ASP A 62 -5.90 1.73 -24.56
C ASP A 62 -6.68 3.06 -24.35
N GLY A 63 -6.44 4.07 -25.19
CA GLY A 63 -7.14 5.36 -25.13
C GLY A 63 -6.90 6.13 -23.84
N ILE A 64 -5.73 5.98 -23.22
CA ILE A 64 -5.32 6.68 -22.01
C ILE A 64 -4.60 7.99 -22.42
N PRO A 65 -5.10 9.18 -22.00
CA PRO A 65 -4.41 10.45 -22.20
C PRO A 65 -2.96 10.41 -21.69
N THR A 66 -2.00 10.39 -22.62
CA THR A 66 -0.59 10.12 -22.30
C THR A 66 0.39 10.99 -23.10
N PHE A 67 1.60 11.16 -22.56
CA PHE A 67 2.72 11.81 -23.24
C PHE A 67 4.04 11.10 -22.92
N SER A 68 5.05 11.27 -23.77
CA SER A 68 6.40 10.77 -23.51
C SER A 68 7.15 11.69 -22.54
N MET A 69 7.72 11.13 -21.48
CA MET A 69 8.65 11.85 -20.60
C MET A 69 10.07 11.94 -21.15
N ARG A 70 10.34 11.30 -22.31
CA ARG A 70 11.66 11.25 -22.96
C ARG A 70 12.77 10.83 -21.99
N THR A 71 12.55 9.74 -21.27
CA THR A 71 13.59 9.16 -20.41
C THR A 71 14.38 8.10 -21.19
N ASN A 72 15.64 7.91 -20.82
CA ASN A 72 16.45 6.77 -21.28
C ASN A 72 16.49 5.67 -20.21
N LEU A 73 15.46 5.59 -19.36
CA LEU A 73 15.43 4.66 -18.23
C LEU A 73 15.08 3.23 -18.69
N PRO A 74 15.61 2.19 -18.03
CA PRO A 74 15.31 0.81 -18.39
C PRO A 74 13.82 0.47 -18.22
N GLU A 75 13.31 -0.41 -19.08
CA GLU A 75 11.93 -0.93 -19.03
C GLU A 75 11.71 -1.97 -17.91
N THR A 76 12.60 -2.06 -16.91
CA THR A 76 12.52 -3.05 -15.82
C THR A 76 11.88 -2.48 -14.56
N GLU A 77 11.61 -3.34 -13.56
CA GLU A 77 11.35 -2.85 -12.19
C GLU A 77 12.53 -2.01 -11.69
N TRP A 78 12.21 -0.98 -10.91
CA TRP A 78 13.21 -0.13 -10.26
C TRP A 78 13.06 -0.27 -8.75
N ASP A 79 14.01 -0.99 -8.14
CA ASP A 79 14.05 -1.12 -6.68
C ASP A 79 14.24 0.25 -6.03
N TRP A 80 13.65 0.41 -4.85
CA TRP A 80 13.76 1.63 -4.07
C TRP A 80 15.24 1.96 -3.79
N GLY A 81 15.64 3.20 -4.09
CA GLY A 81 17.02 3.67 -3.93
C GLY A 81 17.99 3.30 -5.07
N SER A 82 17.56 2.56 -6.09
CA SER A 82 18.39 2.23 -7.27
C SER A 82 18.79 3.49 -8.07
N PRO A 83 19.85 3.43 -8.92
CA PRO A 83 20.22 4.54 -9.80
C PRO A 83 19.09 4.97 -10.74
N SER A 84 18.33 4.01 -11.30
CA SER A 84 17.18 4.29 -12.16
C SER A 84 16.05 4.99 -11.40
N PHE A 85 15.78 4.55 -10.17
CA PHE A 85 14.83 5.21 -9.27
C PHE A 85 15.24 6.67 -8.99
N ARG A 86 16.51 6.93 -8.69
CA ARG A 86 17.01 8.30 -8.45
C ARG A 86 16.96 9.18 -9.69
N ALA A 87 17.27 8.61 -10.85
CA ALA A 87 17.25 9.33 -12.13
C ALA A 87 15.83 9.77 -12.53
N LEU A 88 14.79 9.02 -12.15
CA LEU A 88 13.38 9.40 -12.38
C LEU A 88 13.00 10.73 -11.70
N GLY A 89 13.57 10.99 -10.51
CA GLY A 89 13.28 12.19 -9.74
C GLY A 89 13.52 13.48 -10.52
N GLN A 90 14.56 13.54 -11.36
CA GLN A 90 14.81 14.70 -12.21
C GLN A 90 13.69 14.97 -13.21
N HIS A 91 13.14 13.92 -13.81
CA HIS A 91 12.06 14.04 -14.79
C HIS A 91 10.76 14.49 -14.11
N LYS A 92 10.46 13.98 -12.91
CA LYS A 92 9.32 14.43 -12.09
C LYS A 92 9.42 15.93 -11.81
N ILE A 93 10.58 16.40 -11.36
CA ILE A 93 10.80 17.82 -11.04
C ILE A 93 10.72 18.70 -12.28
N GLU A 94 11.22 18.23 -13.43
CA GLU A 94 11.07 18.94 -14.70
C GLU A 94 9.60 19.09 -15.11
N LEU A 95 8.78 18.06 -14.90
CA LEU A 95 7.33 18.14 -15.14
C LEU A 95 6.67 19.17 -14.22
N ILE A 96 7.00 19.16 -12.93
CA ILE A 96 6.49 20.16 -11.96
C ILE A 96 6.88 21.57 -12.42
N TYR A 97 8.18 21.78 -12.67
CA TYR A 97 8.73 23.07 -13.10
C TYR A 97 8.03 23.62 -14.34
N LYS A 98 7.91 22.82 -15.40
CA LYS A 98 7.25 23.23 -16.65
C LYS A 98 5.80 23.63 -16.43
N THR A 99 5.05 22.76 -15.76
CA THR A 99 3.61 22.93 -15.54
C THR A 99 3.31 24.23 -14.80
N ILE A 100 3.99 24.47 -13.66
CA ILE A 100 3.74 25.68 -12.87
C ILE A 100 4.34 26.94 -13.50
N SER A 101 5.38 26.81 -14.34
CA SER A 101 5.91 27.93 -15.15
C SER A 101 4.91 28.40 -16.21
N TRP A 102 4.02 27.50 -16.67
CA TRP A 102 2.92 27.85 -17.57
C TRP A 102 1.68 28.40 -16.84
N ASN A 103 1.81 28.71 -15.55
CA ASN A 103 0.74 29.24 -14.70
C ASN A 103 -0.44 28.26 -14.53
N LEU A 104 -0.15 26.95 -14.51
CA LEU A 104 -1.11 25.91 -14.16
C LEU A 104 -0.94 25.52 -12.68
N GLU A 105 -2.03 25.18 -12.02
CA GLU A 105 -2.03 24.49 -10.74
C GLU A 105 -1.89 22.99 -10.98
N LEU A 106 -1.03 22.34 -10.21
CA LEU A 106 -0.65 20.95 -10.44
C LEU A 106 -0.89 20.12 -9.19
N VAL A 107 -1.66 19.04 -9.32
CA VAL A 107 -1.54 17.86 -8.46
C VAL A 107 -0.67 16.85 -9.18
N ILE A 108 0.43 16.43 -8.57
CA ILE A 108 1.29 15.36 -9.10
C ILE A 108 1.32 14.20 -8.10
N THR A 109 1.12 12.98 -8.61
CA THR A 109 1.16 11.76 -7.80
C THR A 109 2.11 10.74 -8.40
N ASP A 110 2.79 9.98 -7.53
CA ASP A 110 3.34 8.69 -7.94
C ASP A 110 2.15 7.78 -8.35
N VAL A 111 2.38 6.81 -9.24
CA VAL A 111 1.30 5.97 -9.79
C VAL A 111 0.60 5.10 -8.73
N ASP A 112 1.27 4.87 -7.61
CA ASP A 112 0.79 4.10 -6.47
C ASP A 112 0.33 4.98 -5.28
N ALA A 113 0.16 6.28 -5.54
CA ALA A 113 -0.64 7.21 -4.74
C ALA A 113 -1.94 7.51 -5.49
N LEU A 114 -2.98 6.75 -5.17
CA LEU A 114 -4.26 6.81 -5.89
C LEU A 114 -5.01 8.11 -5.59
N VAL A 115 -5.65 8.70 -6.60
CA VAL A 115 -6.60 9.81 -6.45
C VAL A 115 -8.00 9.22 -6.27
N LEU A 116 -8.61 9.40 -5.10
CA LEU A 116 -9.89 8.79 -4.73
C LEU A 116 -11.04 9.78 -4.60
N ARG A 117 -10.74 11.08 -4.54
CA ARG A 117 -11.69 12.20 -4.58
C ARG A 117 -11.13 13.32 -5.46
N GLU A 118 -11.99 14.20 -5.93
CA GLU A 118 -11.59 15.45 -6.59
C GLU A 118 -10.67 16.24 -5.63
N PRO A 119 -9.41 16.53 -6.01
CA PRO A 119 -8.47 17.08 -5.05
C PRO A 119 -8.49 18.61 -4.94
N PHE A 120 -8.87 19.33 -5.97
CA PHE A 120 -8.69 20.78 -6.02
C PHE A 120 -9.63 21.54 -5.09
N GLU A 121 -10.84 21.04 -4.82
CA GLU A 121 -11.74 21.60 -3.79
C GLU A 121 -11.05 21.66 -2.43
N PHE A 122 -10.25 20.64 -2.08
CA PHE A 122 -9.48 20.65 -0.84
C PHE A 122 -8.36 21.71 -0.89
N MET A 123 -7.65 21.80 -2.01
CA MET A 123 -6.49 22.70 -2.19
C MET A 123 -6.91 24.18 -2.24
N ASP A 124 -8.11 24.46 -2.76
CA ASP A 124 -8.67 25.82 -2.88
C ASP A 124 -8.99 26.46 -1.53
N ARG A 125 -9.14 25.65 -0.47
CA ARG A 125 -9.29 26.14 0.91
C ARG A 125 -8.06 26.90 1.42
N TYR A 126 -6.91 26.72 0.75
CA TYR A 126 -5.64 27.35 1.12
C TYR A 126 -5.06 28.15 -0.06
N PRO A 127 -5.67 29.30 -0.44
CA PRO A 127 -5.26 30.05 -1.62
C PRO A 127 -3.85 30.66 -1.51
N SER A 128 -3.38 30.92 -0.28
CA SER A 128 -2.02 31.40 0.00
C SER A 128 -0.95 30.32 -0.10
N ALA A 129 -1.33 29.03 -0.10
CA ALA A 129 -0.38 27.93 -0.21
C ALA A 129 0.30 27.93 -1.59
N SER A 130 1.63 27.94 -1.58
CA SER A 130 2.45 27.75 -2.77
C SER A 130 2.55 26.27 -3.15
N PHE A 131 2.66 25.40 -2.14
CA PHE A 131 2.59 23.95 -2.29
C PHE A 131 1.90 23.30 -1.09
N LEU A 132 1.34 22.11 -1.31
CA LEU A 132 0.87 21.21 -0.24
C LEU A 132 1.46 19.82 -0.49
N THR A 133 1.83 19.10 0.56
CA THR A 133 2.51 17.80 0.43
C THR A 133 2.03 16.81 1.47
N THR A 134 2.04 15.52 1.13
CA THR A 134 1.91 14.45 2.14
C THR A 134 3.14 14.36 3.04
N SER A 135 3.07 13.58 4.12
CA SER A 135 4.18 13.33 5.05
C SER A 135 4.30 11.84 5.39
N ASP A 136 5.52 11.42 5.75
CA ASP A 136 5.80 10.12 6.36
C ASP A 136 5.59 10.14 7.90
N HIS A 137 4.88 11.14 8.42
CA HIS A 137 4.45 11.20 9.81
C HIS A 137 3.34 10.18 10.09
N LEU A 138 3.28 9.65 11.32
CA LEU A 138 2.40 8.54 11.67
C LEU A 138 1.36 8.89 12.74
N ALA A 139 1.55 9.99 13.47
CA ALA A 139 0.57 10.52 14.41
C ALA A 139 -0.20 11.66 13.76
N ASN A 140 -1.53 11.60 13.77
CA ASN A 140 -2.37 12.74 13.40
C ASN A 140 -2.05 13.97 14.29
N THR A 141 -1.75 15.11 13.69
CA THR A 141 -1.46 16.39 14.37
C THR A 141 -2.49 17.49 14.04
N THR A 142 -3.56 17.18 13.30
CA THR A 142 -4.67 18.11 13.03
C THR A 142 -5.40 18.62 14.29
N GLY A 143 -5.24 17.96 15.44
CA GLY A 143 -5.83 18.38 16.71
C GLY A 143 -7.36 18.47 16.64
N SER A 144 -7.92 19.65 16.99
CA SER A 144 -9.35 19.94 16.88
C SER A 144 -9.79 20.35 15.46
N ASN A 145 -8.86 20.62 14.54
CA ASN A 145 -9.16 21.00 13.16
C ASN A 145 -9.28 19.75 12.27
N GLN A 146 -10.23 18.87 12.60
CA GLN A 146 -10.45 17.65 11.82
C GLN A 146 -10.71 18.01 10.34
N GLY A 147 -9.91 17.44 9.44
CA GLY A 147 -9.95 17.72 8.01
C GLY A 147 -9.16 18.95 7.53
N GLY A 148 -8.47 19.66 8.44
CA GLY A 148 -7.51 20.71 8.14
C GLY A 148 -6.10 20.19 7.81
N LEU A 149 -5.14 21.09 7.57
CA LEU A 149 -3.72 20.71 7.40
C LEU A 149 -3.11 20.20 8.72
N GLU A 150 -2.10 19.34 8.63
CA GLU A 150 -1.31 18.92 9.79
C GLU A 150 -0.51 20.09 10.37
N ASP A 151 -0.33 20.10 11.69
CA ASP A 151 0.58 21.02 12.34
C ASP A 151 2.03 20.60 12.03
N ALA A 152 2.68 21.39 11.17
CA ALA A 152 4.06 21.15 10.75
C ALA A 152 5.07 21.33 11.91
N SER A 153 4.74 22.09 12.96
CA SER A 153 5.59 22.22 14.15
C SER A 153 5.56 20.97 15.02
N ALA A 154 4.44 20.24 14.99
CA ALA A 154 4.27 18.97 15.69
C ALA A 154 4.79 17.76 14.88
N SER A 155 5.17 17.95 13.60
CA SER A 155 5.69 16.91 12.72
C SER A 155 7.18 17.09 12.40
N SER A 156 8.01 16.21 12.96
CA SER A 156 9.44 16.14 12.64
C SER A 156 9.77 15.18 11.49
N SER A 157 8.79 14.40 11.02
CA SER A 157 8.98 13.43 9.94
C SER A 157 9.22 14.11 8.59
N SER A 158 9.75 13.34 7.63
CA SER A 158 9.94 13.82 6.26
C SER A 158 8.61 14.14 5.58
N PHE A 159 8.63 15.16 4.71
CA PHE A 159 7.60 15.30 3.69
C PHE A 159 7.73 14.15 2.70
N ASN A 160 6.60 13.53 2.40
CA ASN A 160 6.48 12.50 1.38
C ASN A 160 6.08 13.16 0.06
N ILE A 161 6.83 12.89 -1.00
CA ILE A 161 6.64 13.53 -2.30
C ILE A 161 5.74 12.72 -3.25
N GLY A 162 5.10 11.65 -2.79
CA GLY A 162 4.27 10.79 -3.63
C GLY A 162 2.91 11.40 -3.98
N TYR A 163 2.46 12.42 -3.24
CA TYR A 163 1.29 13.22 -3.57
C TYR A 163 1.56 14.68 -3.21
N MET A 164 1.59 15.55 -4.21
CA MET A 164 1.95 16.96 -4.03
C MET A 164 1.05 17.87 -4.85
N PHE A 165 0.78 19.05 -4.31
CA PHE A 165 0.11 20.14 -4.99
C PHE A 165 1.06 21.33 -5.12
N PHE A 166 1.01 22.03 -6.26
CA PHE A 166 1.83 23.21 -6.53
C PHE A 166 1.07 24.29 -7.29
N ARG A 167 1.38 25.55 -6.95
CA ARG A 167 1.07 26.74 -7.74
C ARG A 167 2.34 27.39 -8.27
N LYS A 168 2.20 28.37 -9.18
CA LYS A 168 3.31 29.17 -9.69
C LYS A 168 4.16 29.82 -8.59
N ALA A 169 3.55 30.19 -7.46
CA ALA A 169 4.25 30.74 -6.30
C ALA A 169 5.34 29.81 -5.73
N ALA A 170 5.29 28.50 -5.98
CA ALA A 170 6.32 27.55 -5.55
C ALA A 170 7.59 27.56 -6.43
N LEU A 171 7.62 28.33 -7.52
CA LEU A 171 8.76 28.37 -8.45
C LEU A 171 10.12 28.60 -7.79
N PRO A 172 10.30 29.47 -6.76
CA PRO A 172 11.60 29.62 -6.10
C PRO A 172 12.14 28.31 -5.54
N LEU A 173 11.30 27.56 -4.82
CA LEU A 173 11.63 26.24 -4.26
C LEU A 173 11.86 25.21 -5.38
N VAL A 174 10.96 25.14 -6.36
CA VAL A 174 11.04 24.15 -7.45
C VAL A 174 12.27 24.37 -8.33
N ARG A 175 12.68 25.62 -8.59
CA ARG A 175 13.93 25.94 -9.29
C ARG A 175 15.14 25.47 -8.50
N ALA A 176 15.22 25.80 -7.20
CA ALA A 176 16.29 25.34 -6.33
C ALA A 176 16.38 23.81 -6.27
N TRP A 177 15.23 23.13 -6.21
CA TRP A 177 15.16 21.66 -6.20
C TRP A 177 15.65 21.05 -7.51
N ARG A 178 15.21 21.61 -8.64
CA ARG A 178 15.65 21.22 -9.98
C ARG A 178 17.15 21.40 -10.17
N ASP A 179 17.68 22.56 -9.79
CA ASP A 179 19.10 22.87 -9.91
C ASP A 179 19.93 21.97 -9.00
N SER A 180 19.43 21.72 -7.78
CA SER A 180 20.04 20.75 -6.86
C SER A 180 20.12 19.37 -7.50
N MET A 181 19.01 18.85 -8.02
CA MET A 181 19.02 17.51 -8.62
C MET A 181 19.90 17.42 -9.87
N ARG A 182 20.02 18.49 -10.66
CA ARG A 182 20.88 18.56 -11.85
C ARG A 182 22.38 18.59 -11.53
N ALA A 183 22.76 19.10 -10.36
CA ALA A 183 24.16 19.15 -9.96
C ALA A 183 24.77 17.75 -9.70
N ASP A 184 23.97 16.78 -9.23
CA ASP A 184 24.41 15.37 -9.10
C ASP A 184 23.23 14.40 -9.35
N PRO A 185 22.84 14.16 -10.62
CA PRO A 185 21.75 13.28 -11.04
C PRO A 185 21.76 11.88 -10.45
N ARG A 186 22.95 11.35 -10.17
CA ARG A 186 23.13 9.93 -9.86
C ARG A 186 23.08 9.67 -8.37
N ARG A 187 23.52 10.63 -7.55
CA ARG A 187 23.59 10.46 -6.10
C ARG A 187 22.43 11.08 -5.36
N ARG A 188 21.96 12.26 -5.80
CA ARG A 188 20.90 13.00 -5.11
C ARG A 188 19.57 12.26 -5.20
N TRP A 189 18.82 12.33 -4.11
CA TRP A 189 17.50 11.75 -3.99
C TRP A 189 16.48 12.87 -3.88
N ASP A 190 15.50 12.86 -4.78
CA ASP A 190 14.52 13.91 -4.95
C ASP A 190 13.77 14.26 -3.65
N GLN A 191 13.26 13.28 -2.91
CA GLN A 191 12.59 13.54 -1.63
C GLN A 191 13.55 14.13 -0.59
N GLY A 192 14.79 13.65 -0.54
CA GLY A 192 15.82 14.16 0.37
C GLY A 192 16.15 15.62 0.10
N GLU A 193 16.38 15.96 -1.17
CA GLU A 193 16.65 17.35 -1.61
C GLU A 193 15.45 18.27 -1.38
N PHE A 194 14.23 17.80 -1.67
CA PHE A 194 13.00 18.56 -1.38
C PHE A 194 12.90 18.87 0.12
N ASN A 195 13.11 17.87 0.98
CA ASN A 195 13.10 18.07 2.43
C ASN A 195 14.21 19.04 2.86
N ALA A 196 15.45 18.89 2.38
CA ALA A 196 16.53 19.80 2.74
C ALA A 196 16.20 21.27 2.39
N LEU A 197 15.65 21.50 1.20
CA LEU A 197 15.32 22.85 0.71
C LEU A 197 14.05 23.43 1.32
N ALA A 198 12.98 22.64 1.44
CA ALA A 198 11.71 23.07 1.98
C ALA A 198 11.78 23.29 3.50
N ARG A 199 12.63 22.52 4.19
CA ARG A 199 12.83 22.60 5.65
C ARG A 199 14.00 23.50 6.08
N ALA A 200 14.64 24.21 5.15
CA ALA A 200 15.77 25.11 5.44
C ALA A 200 15.44 26.21 6.48
N THR A 201 14.16 26.42 6.80
CA THR A 201 13.68 27.41 7.76
C THR A 201 13.10 26.77 9.03
N PHE A 202 13.45 25.52 9.35
CA PHE A 202 12.97 24.86 10.57
C PHE A 202 13.61 25.49 11.83
N PRO A 203 12.85 25.77 12.92
CA PRO A 203 11.42 25.48 13.12
C PRO A 203 10.50 26.37 12.29
N TYR A 204 9.39 25.80 11.82
CA TYR A 204 8.47 26.48 10.93
C TYR A 204 7.78 27.69 11.58
N ASP A 205 7.67 28.76 10.81
CA ASP A 205 6.98 29.99 11.17
C ASP A 205 5.66 30.09 10.41
N SER A 206 4.55 30.21 11.15
CA SER A 206 3.20 30.40 10.60
C SER A 206 2.66 31.82 10.83
N HIS A 207 3.47 32.73 11.37
CA HIS A 207 3.04 34.09 11.68
C HIS A 207 2.57 34.83 10.42
N ALA A 208 1.45 35.54 10.57
CA ALA A 208 0.77 36.30 9.51
C ALA A 208 0.27 35.48 8.31
N LEU A 209 0.19 34.15 8.42
CA LEU A 209 -0.45 33.31 7.42
C LEU A 209 -1.95 33.15 7.68
N THR A 210 -2.70 32.84 6.63
CA THR A 210 -4.16 32.76 6.65
C THR A 210 -4.71 31.55 7.40
N ASP A 211 -3.88 30.53 7.62
CA ASP A 211 -4.25 29.29 8.31
C ASP A 211 -3.06 28.79 9.15
N ARG A 212 -3.34 28.22 10.32
CA ARG A 212 -2.30 27.78 11.28
C ARG A 212 -1.52 26.55 10.82
N GLY A 213 -2.07 25.74 9.93
CA GLY A 213 -1.38 24.59 9.33
C GLY A 213 -0.49 24.96 8.13
N LEU A 214 -0.51 26.24 7.71
CA LEU A 214 0.44 26.76 6.73
C LEU A 214 1.73 27.24 7.41
N PHE A 215 2.82 27.21 6.67
CA PHE A 215 4.12 27.67 7.16
C PHE A 215 4.97 28.30 6.06
N TRP A 216 5.83 29.23 6.46
CA TRP A 216 6.90 29.74 5.61
C TRP A 216 7.96 28.67 5.38
N SER A 217 8.31 28.47 4.11
CA SER A 217 9.24 27.46 3.64
C SER A 217 10.29 28.09 2.71
N HIS A 218 11.42 27.39 2.53
CA HIS A 218 12.51 27.79 1.64
C HIS A 218 12.98 29.24 1.88
N ASN A 219 13.43 29.51 3.11
CA ASN A 219 13.90 30.82 3.56
C ASN A 219 12.82 31.91 3.46
N LYS A 220 11.58 31.55 3.87
CA LYS A 220 10.38 32.39 3.80
C LYS A 220 10.06 32.93 2.39
N ARG A 221 10.46 32.21 1.34
CA ARG A 221 10.18 32.59 -0.06
C ARG A 221 8.89 31.99 -0.61
N VAL A 222 8.41 30.92 0.01
CA VAL A 222 7.19 30.22 -0.40
C VAL A 222 6.40 29.80 0.84
N VAL A 223 5.11 29.55 0.67
CA VAL A 223 4.21 29.06 1.73
C VAL A 223 3.91 27.58 1.48
N GLY A 224 4.20 26.73 2.45
CA GLY A 224 3.92 25.31 2.43
C GLY A 224 2.78 24.91 3.37
N GLY A 225 2.30 23.69 3.21
CA GLY A 225 1.36 23.04 4.12
C GLY A 225 1.48 21.52 4.03
N VAL A 226 1.13 20.81 5.11
CA VAL A 226 1.14 19.35 5.15
C VAL A 226 -0.29 18.83 5.10
N LEU A 227 -0.56 17.97 4.12
CA LEU A 227 -1.88 17.37 3.94
C LEU A 227 -2.21 16.39 5.09
N PRO A 228 -3.46 16.39 5.60
CA PRO A 228 -3.86 15.56 6.73
C PRO A 228 -3.74 14.07 6.47
N LEU A 229 -3.10 13.33 7.39
CA LEU A 229 -2.84 11.90 7.33
C LEU A 229 -4.13 11.07 7.25
N ALA A 230 -5.25 11.60 7.77
CA ALA A 230 -6.57 10.96 7.70
C ALA A 230 -7.22 11.07 6.32
N LEU A 231 -6.84 12.04 5.49
CA LEU A 231 -7.45 12.27 4.18
C LEU A 231 -6.48 12.05 3.01
N PHE A 232 -5.18 12.18 3.24
CA PHE A 232 -4.12 11.91 2.27
C PHE A 232 -3.16 10.90 2.91
N CYS A 233 -3.59 9.64 2.89
CA CYS A 233 -3.03 8.62 3.77
C CYS A 233 -1.74 8.03 3.20
N GLY A 234 -0.70 7.99 4.03
CA GLY A 234 0.39 7.03 3.86
C GLY A 234 -0.07 5.60 4.15
N GLY A 235 0.75 4.61 3.78
CA GLY A 235 0.30 3.22 3.89
C GLY A 235 0.18 2.72 5.33
N HIS A 236 1.00 3.18 6.28
CA HIS A 236 0.77 2.85 7.69
C HIS A 236 -0.55 3.47 8.20
N ASN A 237 -0.84 4.73 7.84
CA ASN A 237 -2.06 5.41 8.24
C ASN A 237 -3.32 4.68 7.75
N TYR A 238 -3.33 4.26 6.48
CA TYR A 238 -4.51 3.61 5.90
C TYR A 238 -4.63 2.13 6.25
N TYR A 239 -3.55 1.35 6.11
CA TYR A 239 -3.62 -0.12 6.18
C TYR A 239 -3.34 -0.68 7.58
N VAL A 240 -2.54 0.01 8.40
CA VAL A 240 -2.09 -0.51 9.70
C VAL A 240 -2.87 0.15 10.83
N SER A 241 -2.75 1.47 10.98
CA SER A 241 -3.51 2.20 11.99
C SER A 241 -4.99 2.31 11.66
N ARG A 242 -5.34 2.23 10.36
CA ARG A 242 -6.70 2.42 9.84
C ARG A 242 -7.30 3.74 10.32
N LEU A 243 -6.48 4.79 10.32
CA LEU A 243 -6.82 6.12 10.83
C LEU A 243 -8.10 6.68 10.18
N PRO A 244 -8.23 6.76 8.84
CA PRO A 244 -9.48 7.25 8.24
C PRO A 244 -10.70 6.41 8.63
N GLN A 245 -10.57 5.08 8.63
CA GLN A 245 -11.70 4.19 8.94
C GLN A 245 -12.16 4.34 10.40
N ARG A 246 -11.25 4.65 11.33
CA ARG A 246 -11.58 4.93 12.73
C ARG A 246 -12.23 6.30 12.92
N LEU A 247 -11.89 7.27 12.07
CA LEU A 247 -12.48 8.62 12.09
C LEU A 247 -13.76 8.71 11.24
N GLY A 248 -14.14 7.66 10.51
CA GLY A 248 -15.27 7.71 9.58
C GLY A 248 -14.98 8.53 8.32
N GLU A 249 -13.71 8.80 8.03
CA GLU A 249 -13.27 9.66 6.93
C GLU A 249 -13.09 8.90 5.62
N GLN A 250 -13.37 9.59 4.51
CA GLN A 250 -13.13 9.09 3.16
C GLN A 250 -11.91 9.79 2.56
N PRO A 251 -10.77 9.09 2.36
CA PRO A 251 -9.56 9.71 1.86
C PRO A 251 -9.69 10.28 0.45
N TYR A 252 -8.99 11.38 0.20
CA TYR A 252 -8.68 11.89 -1.14
C TYR A 252 -7.57 11.08 -1.80
N SER A 253 -6.66 10.51 -1.01
CA SER A 253 -5.56 9.72 -1.52
C SER A 253 -5.14 8.62 -0.57
N ILE A 254 -4.70 7.50 -1.14
CA ILE A 254 -3.99 6.45 -0.42
C ILE A 254 -2.70 6.15 -1.19
N HIS A 255 -1.57 6.29 -0.50
CA HIS A 255 -0.25 6.00 -1.02
C HIS A 255 0.31 4.71 -0.40
N THR A 256 0.82 3.81 -1.24
CA THR A 256 1.42 2.55 -0.80
C THR A 256 2.86 2.66 -0.24
N THR A 257 3.05 3.55 0.75
CA THR A 257 4.29 3.70 1.56
C THR A 257 4.25 2.82 2.80
N PHE A 258 5.39 2.65 3.50
CA PHE A 258 5.47 1.78 4.69
C PHE A 258 5.01 0.33 4.41
N GLN A 259 5.35 -0.19 3.23
CA GLN A 259 4.96 -1.51 2.77
C GLN A 259 6.16 -2.36 2.38
N TYR A 260 5.98 -3.67 2.45
CA TYR A 260 6.98 -4.69 2.18
C TYR A 260 6.62 -5.49 0.93
N GLY A 261 7.60 -6.19 0.35
CA GLY A 261 7.35 -7.09 -0.78
C GLY A 261 7.16 -6.39 -2.14
N GLY A 262 7.63 -5.14 -2.29
CA GLY A 262 7.71 -4.44 -3.57
C GLY A 262 6.35 -4.31 -4.29
N ALA A 263 6.35 -4.39 -5.62
CA ALA A 263 5.13 -4.31 -6.42
C ALA A 263 4.04 -5.31 -5.98
N PRO A 264 4.36 -6.61 -5.77
CA PRO A 264 3.38 -7.58 -5.26
C PRO A 264 2.73 -7.20 -3.94
N GLY A 265 3.51 -6.68 -2.98
CA GLY A 265 2.98 -6.17 -1.72
C GLY A 265 2.02 -5.01 -1.92
N LYS A 266 2.43 -4.00 -2.70
CA LYS A 266 1.60 -2.83 -3.03
C LYS A 266 0.27 -3.21 -3.68
N ARG A 267 0.29 -4.12 -4.66
CA ARG A 267 -0.95 -4.63 -5.28
C ARG A 267 -1.84 -5.33 -4.27
N HIS A 268 -1.27 -6.20 -3.43
CA HIS A 268 -2.05 -6.94 -2.45
C HIS A 268 -2.74 -6.01 -1.45
N ARG A 269 -2.06 -4.94 -1.01
CA ARG A 269 -2.63 -3.92 -0.12
C ARG A 269 -3.81 -3.19 -0.73
N LEU A 270 -3.67 -2.80 -2.00
CA LEU A 270 -4.74 -2.14 -2.73
C LEU A 270 -5.93 -3.09 -2.97
N ARG A 271 -5.68 -4.40 -3.12
CA ARG A 271 -6.73 -5.43 -3.15
C ARG A 271 -7.42 -5.60 -1.80
N GLU A 272 -6.67 -5.72 -0.71
CA GLU A 272 -7.20 -5.77 0.67
C GLU A 272 -8.11 -4.58 0.96
N ALA A 273 -7.79 -3.40 0.41
CA ALA A 273 -8.62 -2.20 0.53
C ALA A 273 -9.77 -2.10 -0.48
N GLY A 274 -9.92 -3.04 -1.42
CA GLY A 274 -10.95 -3.02 -2.46
C GLY A 274 -10.77 -1.97 -3.55
N VAL A 275 -9.62 -1.28 -3.57
CA VAL A 275 -9.33 -0.16 -4.50
C VAL A 275 -8.46 -0.56 -5.69
N TRP A 276 -7.89 -1.76 -5.71
CA TRP A 276 -7.20 -2.28 -6.89
C TRP A 276 -8.17 -2.63 -8.01
N LEU A 277 -7.80 -2.41 -9.28
CA LEU A 277 -8.58 -2.85 -10.44
C LEU A 277 -8.09 -4.22 -10.90
N ASP A 278 -8.95 -5.23 -10.72
CA ASP A 278 -8.75 -6.57 -11.27
C ASP A 278 -9.74 -6.83 -12.43
N PRO A 279 -9.36 -7.64 -13.42
CA PRO A 279 -10.25 -8.01 -14.51
C PRO A 279 -11.34 -9.01 -14.02
N PRO A 280 -12.45 -9.17 -14.74
CA PRO A 280 -13.58 -10.01 -14.30
C PRO A 280 -13.20 -11.46 -13.94
N GLU A 281 -12.20 -12.04 -14.62
CA GLU A 281 -11.73 -13.40 -14.39
C GLU A 281 -11.12 -13.59 -12.99
N TYR A 282 -10.63 -12.51 -12.38
CA TYR A 282 -10.15 -12.53 -11.00
C TYR A 282 -11.23 -12.94 -10.01
N TYR A 283 -12.48 -12.54 -10.28
CA TYR A 283 -13.64 -12.77 -9.44
C TYR A 283 -14.37 -14.08 -9.75
N ASN A 284 -14.20 -14.64 -10.94
CA ASN A 284 -14.89 -15.86 -11.35
C ASN A 284 -14.10 -17.12 -11.02
N VAL A 285 -14.01 -17.46 -9.73
CA VAL A 285 -13.22 -18.63 -9.24
C VAL A 285 -14.02 -19.50 -8.26
N SER A 286 -13.48 -20.67 -7.93
CA SER A 286 -13.94 -21.50 -6.80
C SER A 286 -13.06 -21.25 -5.59
N LEU A 287 -13.68 -21.08 -4.42
CA LEU A 287 -13.05 -20.61 -3.20
C LEU A 287 -13.10 -21.66 -2.09
N LEU A 288 -12.14 -21.54 -1.18
CA LEU A 288 -12.17 -22.09 0.16
C LEU A 288 -12.03 -20.93 1.16
N THR A 289 -12.89 -20.89 2.16
CA THR A 289 -12.87 -19.90 3.25
C THR A 289 -12.73 -20.61 4.59
N PHE A 290 -12.23 -19.89 5.59
CA PHE A 290 -12.27 -20.30 6.98
C PHE A 290 -12.14 -19.08 7.90
N THR A 291 -12.66 -19.19 9.11
CA THR A 291 -12.50 -18.17 10.14
C THR A 291 -11.50 -18.68 11.20
N PRO A 292 -10.36 -18.01 11.40
CA PRO A 292 -9.41 -18.39 12.44
C PRO A 292 -9.98 -18.03 13.81
N ALA A 293 -9.92 -18.98 14.74
CA ALA A 293 -10.17 -18.72 16.16
C ALA A 293 -8.80 -18.50 16.82
N VAL A 294 -8.39 -17.23 16.95
CA VAL A 294 -7.15 -16.86 17.65
C VAL A 294 -7.47 -16.75 19.15
N PRO A 295 -6.82 -17.54 20.02
CA PRO A 295 -7.01 -17.44 21.47
C PRO A 295 -6.71 -16.05 22.00
N ASP A 296 -7.53 -15.55 22.92
CA ASP A 296 -7.38 -14.23 23.52
C ASP A 296 -6.04 -14.10 24.26
N GLU A 297 -5.52 -15.19 24.84
CA GLU A 297 -4.23 -15.21 25.53
C GLU A 297 -3.04 -14.97 24.58
N LEU A 298 -3.18 -15.32 23.29
CA LEU A 298 -2.18 -15.01 22.26
C LEU A 298 -2.28 -13.57 21.75
N LEU A 299 -3.45 -12.93 21.86
CA LEU A 299 -3.65 -11.53 21.49
C LEU A 299 -3.28 -10.58 22.63
N HIS A 300 -3.58 -11.01 23.86
CA HIS A 300 -3.45 -10.25 25.10
C HIS A 300 -2.69 -11.06 26.15
N PRO A 301 -1.40 -11.39 25.92
CA PRO A 301 -0.61 -12.16 26.87
C PRO A 301 -0.43 -11.40 28.18
N ALA A 302 -0.37 -12.15 29.28
CA ALA A 302 -0.08 -11.59 30.61
C ALA A 302 1.27 -10.85 30.60
N GLY A 303 1.29 -9.63 31.14
CA GLY A 303 2.48 -8.77 31.10
C GLY A 303 2.70 -8.01 29.78
N GLY A 304 1.74 -8.07 28.86
CA GLY A 304 1.73 -7.31 27.60
C GLY A 304 2.44 -8.01 26.45
N MET A 305 2.15 -7.56 25.23
CA MET A 305 2.73 -8.15 24.01
C MET A 305 4.23 -7.87 23.91
N ARG A 306 5.02 -8.96 23.82
CA ARG A 306 6.48 -8.93 23.57
C ARG A 306 6.82 -9.63 22.26
N ALA A 307 8.06 -9.47 21.79
CA ALA A 307 8.50 -10.05 20.53
C ALA A 307 8.26 -11.57 20.43
N ARG A 308 8.57 -12.34 21.48
CA ARG A 308 8.30 -13.78 21.51
C ARG A 308 6.82 -14.10 21.40
N GLY A 309 5.96 -13.40 22.13
CA GLY A 309 4.51 -13.54 22.05
C GLY A 309 3.97 -13.19 20.65
N HIS A 310 4.48 -12.14 20.03
CA HIS A 310 4.16 -11.80 18.64
C HIS A 310 4.54 -12.92 17.67
N ILE A 311 5.74 -13.49 17.82
CA ILE A 311 6.22 -14.60 16.98
C ILE A 311 5.34 -15.85 17.17
N GLU A 312 4.91 -16.13 18.39
CA GLU A 312 4.00 -17.24 18.70
C GLU A 312 2.63 -17.03 18.06
N LEU A 313 2.06 -15.83 18.18
CA LEU A 313 0.82 -15.43 17.50
C LEU A 313 0.92 -15.57 15.96
N MET A 314 2.05 -15.19 15.37
CA MET A 314 2.31 -15.35 13.92
C MET A 314 2.40 -16.81 13.51
N ARG A 315 3.13 -17.63 14.27
CA ARG A 315 3.24 -19.07 14.01
C ARG A 315 1.89 -19.78 14.15
N PHE A 316 1.08 -19.40 15.12
CA PHE A 316 -0.26 -19.97 15.33
C PHE A 316 -1.13 -19.77 14.09
N GLN A 317 -1.22 -18.53 13.59
CA GLN A 317 -2.03 -18.20 12.41
C GLN A 317 -1.46 -18.80 11.12
N LEU A 318 -0.14 -18.83 10.96
CA LEU A 318 0.51 -19.47 9.79
C LEU A 318 0.21 -20.96 9.66
N ARG A 319 0.10 -21.69 10.77
CA ARG A 319 -0.27 -23.12 10.73
C ARG A 319 -1.66 -23.31 10.15
N ALA A 320 -2.61 -22.46 10.53
CA ALA A 320 -3.97 -22.50 9.99
C ALA A 320 -4.00 -22.13 8.51
N ILE A 321 -3.32 -21.04 8.11
CA ILE A 321 -3.19 -20.63 6.70
C ILE A 321 -2.55 -21.73 5.86
N ARG A 322 -1.46 -22.36 6.33
CA ARG A 322 -0.81 -23.48 5.65
C ARG A 322 -1.80 -24.62 5.40
N THR A 323 -2.56 -24.98 6.43
CA THR A 323 -3.51 -26.10 6.38
C THR A 323 -4.65 -25.81 5.41
N ALA A 324 -5.23 -24.61 5.49
CA ALA A 324 -6.25 -24.14 4.58
C ALA A 324 -5.75 -24.08 3.12
N LEU A 325 -4.54 -23.60 2.90
CA LEU A 325 -3.95 -23.50 1.56
C LEU A 325 -3.64 -24.88 0.98
N ALA A 326 -3.18 -25.83 1.80
CA ALA A 326 -2.96 -27.19 1.36
C ALA A 326 -4.26 -27.85 0.90
N LEU A 327 -5.34 -27.65 1.66
CA LEU A 327 -6.66 -28.15 1.31
C LEU A 327 -7.18 -27.49 0.03
N ALA A 328 -7.16 -26.15 -0.04
CA ALA A 328 -7.61 -25.38 -1.20
C ALA A 328 -6.86 -25.80 -2.48
N PHE A 329 -5.52 -25.86 -2.42
CA PHE A 329 -4.66 -26.31 -3.51
C PHE A 329 -5.01 -27.73 -3.97
N SER A 330 -5.22 -28.67 -3.04
CA SER A 330 -5.53 -30.06 -3.36
C SER A 330 -6.92 -30.26 -4.00
N LEU A 331 -7.85 -29.33 -3.76
CA LEU A 331 -9.21 -29.33 -4.27
C LEU A 331 -9.36 -28.48 -5.55
N GLY A 332 -8.30 -27.80 -6.00
CA GLY A 332 -8.37 -26.87 -7.14
C GLY A 332 -9.16 -25.59 -6.82
N ARG A 333 -9.15 -25.15 -5.56
CA ARG A 333 -9.81 -23.93 -5.07
C ARG A 333 -8.78 -22.86 -4.71
N MET A 334 -9.19 -21.59 -4.79
CA MET A 334 -8.43 -20.46 -4.25
C MET A 334 -8.72 -20.33 -2.75
N LEU A 335 -7.69 -20.13 -1.93
CA LEU A 335 -7.90 -19.78 -0.53
C LEU A 335 -8.21 -18.29 -0.42
N VAL A 336 -9.37 -17.93 0.16
CA VAL A 336 -9.55 -16.58 0.71
C VAL A 336 -8.79 -16.54 2.03
N LEU A 337 -7.73 -15.72 2.10
CA LEU A 337 -6.95 -15.55 3.32
C LEU A 337 -7.85 -14.98 4.41
N PRO A 338 -7.75 -15.43 5.66
CA PRO A 338 -8.49 -14.80 6.73
C PRO A 338 -7.86 -13.46 7.11
N PRO A 339 -8.58 -12.57 7.82
CA PRO A 339 -7.95 -11.47 8.53
C PRO A 339 -6.87 -12.01 9.51
N ILE A 340 -5.70 -11.38 9.51
CA ILE A 340 -4.56 -11.78 10.34
C ILE A 340 -4.36 -10.75 11.44
N TRP A 341 -4.03 -11.19 12.64
CA TRP A 341 -3.73 -10.33 13.78
C TRP A 341 -2.24 -10.14 13.99
N CYS A 342 -1.72 -8.93 14.15
CA CYS A 342 -0.34 -8.70 14.57
C CYS A 342 -0.27 -8.05 15.96
N GLY A 343 0.48 -8.67 16.86
CA GLY A 343 0.70 -8.13 18.19
C GLY A 343 1.60 -6.88 18.23
N LEU A 344 2.48 -6.72 17.24
CA LEU A 344 3.45 -5.63 17.13
C LEU A 344 3.49 -5.15 15.66
N ASP A 345 3.89 -3.90 15.44
CA ASP A 345 4.16 -3.38 14.10
C ASP A 345 5.37 -4.09 13.46
N LYS A 346 5.51 -3.97 12.14
CA LYS A 346 6.74 -4.31 11.42
C LYS A 346 7.45 -3.03 10.99
N TYR A 347 8.77 -2.99 11.10
CA TYR A 347 9.60 -1.86 10.70
C TYR A 347 11.01 -2.27 10.25
N TRP A 348 11.69 -1.41 9.50
CA TRP A 348 13.08 -1.64 9.08
C TRP A 348 14.11 -1.31 10.18
N ALA A 349 13.67 -0.64 11.24
CA ALA A 349 14.46 -0.32 12.42
C ALA A 349 13.77 -0.82 13.70
N ALA A 350 14.38 -0.56 14.85
CA ALA A 350 13.77 -0.89 16.14
C ALA A 350 12.43 -0.18 16.32
N LEU A 351 11.43 -0.93 16.77
CA LEU A 351 10.16 -0.37 17.22
C LEU A 351 10.37 0.44 18.51
N SER A 352 9.40 1.28 18.83
CA SER A 352 9.31 1.89 20.16
C SER A 352 9.13 0.82 21.24
N GLU A 353 9.38 1.18 22.51
CA GLU A 353 9.13 0.27 23.64
C GLU A 353 7.66 -0.19 23.74
N LYS A 354 6.74 0.55 23.10
CA LYS A 354 5.32 0.19 22.99
C LYS A 354 5.02 -0.79 21.85
N GLY A 355 6.01 -1.20 21.05
CA GLY A 355 5.82 -2.18 19.97
C GLY A 355 5.29 -1.61 18.64
N VAL A 356 5.19 -0.29 18.52
CA VAL A 356 4.77 0.41 17.29
C VAL A 356 5.94 1.13 16.63
N ILE A 357 5.82 1.46 15.34
CA ILE A 357 6.80 2.33 14.66
C ILE A 357 6.94 3.63 15.45
N PRO A 358 8.17 4.15 15.69
CA PRO A 358 8.34 5.43 16.38
C PRO A 358 7.49 6.54 15.75
N GLY A 359 6.69 7.22 16.56
CA GLY A 359 5.74 8.25 16.13
C GLY A 359 4.35 7.73 15.75
N ALA A 360 4.14 6.41 15.62
CA ALA A 360 2.81 5.84 15.47
C ALA A 360 2.09 5.75 16.83
N HIS A 361 0.76 5.72 16.77
CA HIS A 361 -0.07 5.59 17.96
C HIS A 361 -0.06 4.15 18.50
N ALA A 362 0.09 4.00 19.82
CA ALA A 362 0.11 2.67 20.46
C ALA A 362 -1.25 1.96 20.47
N TRP A 363 -2.36 2.70 20.36
CA TRP A 363 -3.72 2.12 20.28
C TRP A 363 -3.97 1.30 19.01
N VAL A 364 -3.01 1.33 18.07
CA VAL A 364 -3.03 0.49 16.86
C VAL A 364 -2.90 -0.99 17.18
N LEU A 365 -2.27 -1.34 18.31
CA LEU A 365 -2.06 -2.73 18.73
C LEU A 365 -3.23 -3.28 19.57
N PRO A 366 -3.60 -4.56 19.40
CA PRO A 366 -3.16 -5.46 18.33
C PRO A 366 -3.79 -5.06 16.97
N ILE A 367 -3.03 -5.24 15.90
CA ILE A 367 -3.46 -4.90 14.53
C ILE A 367 -4.37 -6.01 14.01
N ARG A 368 -5.68 -5.74 13.91
CA ARG A 368 -6.71 -6.71 13.48
C ARG A 368 -6.65 -7.13 12.01
N TYR A 369 -6.30 -6.20 11.14
CA TYR A 369 -6.15 -6.43 9.71
C TYR A 369 -4.67 -6.32 9.36
N CYS A 370 -3.88 -7.16 10.04
CA CYS A 370 -2.46 -7.21 9.82
C CYS A 370 -2.20 -7.58 8.36
N PRO A 371 -1.50 -6.72 7.63
CA PRO A 371 -1.30 -6.94 6.22
C PRO A 371 -0.44 -8.17 5.93
N LEU A 372 -0.74 -8.89 4.84
CA LEU A 372 -0.04 -10.14 4.54
C LEU A 372 1.48 -10.01 4.45
N ASP A 373 1.98 -8.90 3.91
CA ASP A 373 3.41 -8.60 3.76
C ASP A 373 4.13 -8.33 5.10
N HIS A 374 3.40 -8.24 6.22
CA HIS A 374 4.00 -8.27 7.56
C HIS A 374 4.41 -9.69 7.96
N LEU A 375 3.79 -10.71 7.36
CA LEU A 375 3.98 -12.11 7.69
C LEU A 375 4.82 -12.85 6.64
N VAL A 376 4.41 -12.82 5.38
CA VAL A 376 5.05 -13.53 4.26
C VAL A 376 5.13 -12.62 3.03
N ASN A 377 6.11 -12.84 2.16
CA ASN A 377 6.24 -12.05 0.94
C ASN A 377 5.12 -12.39 -0.05
N PRO A 378 4.20 -11.46 -0.39
CA PRO A 378 3.11 -11.75 -1.32
C PRO A 378 3.59 -12.20 -2.71
N ALA A 379 4.82 -11.83 -3.10
CA ALA A 379 5.44 -12.24 -4.35
C ALA A 379 5.68 -13.76 -4.44
N GLU A 380 5.81 -14.46 -3.30
CA GLU A 380 6.14 -15.89 -3.27
C GLU A 380 4.93 -16.78 -3.50
N PHE A 381 3.73 -16.20 -3.43
CA PHE A 381 2.54 -16.81 -4.03
C PHE A 381 2.61 -16.77 -5.59
N LYS A 382 3.64 -16.11 -6.18
CA LYS A 382 3.99 -15.79 -7.59
C LYS A 382 3.20 -14.63 -8.22
N PRO A 383 3.68 -13.89 -9.24
CA PRO A 383 2.89 -12.80 -9.86
C PRO A 383 1.62 -13.27 -10.60
N SER A 384 1.50 -14.57 -10.90
CA SER A 384 0.22 -15.20 -11.26
C SER A 384 -0.61 -15.66 -10.05
N SER A 385 -0.27 -15.26 -8.81
CA SER A 385 -0.81 -15.68 -7.49
C SER A 385 -2.27 -15.38 -7.21
N ALA A 386 -2.88 -14.54 -8.03
CA ALA A 386 -4.33 -14.60 -8.22
C ALA A 386 -4.81 -16.03 -8.60
N ALA A 387 -3.91 -16.97 -8.85
CA ALA A 387 -4.22 -18.38 -9.06
C ALA A 387 -4.22 -19.24 -7.79
N TYR A 388 -3.92 -18.75 -6.57
CA TYR A 388 -4.03 -19.61 -5.37
C TYR A 388 -4.61 -18.93 -4.13
N VAL A 389 -4.45 -17.61 -3.98
CA VAL A 389 -4.99 -16.89 -2.82
C VAL A 389 -5.82 -15.67 -3.24
N ARG A 390 -6.73 -15.27 -2.36
CA ARG A 390 -7.45 -14.00 -2.37
C ARG A 390 -7.25 -13.27 -1.05
N GLU A 391 -7.26 -11.95 -1.09
CA GLU A 391 -7.25 -11.08 0.08
C GLU A 391 -8.44 -11.36 1.00
N TYR A 392 -8.32 -10.98 2.28
CA TYR A 392 -9.36 -11.24 3.27
C TYR A 392 -10.69 -10.54 2.97
N SER A 393 -10.64 -9.41 2.27
CA SER A 393 -11.82 -8.62 1.89
C SER A 393 -12.42 -9.04 0.55
N PHE A 394 -11.94 -10.13 -0.07
CA PHE A 394 -12.36 -10.51 -1.42
C PHE A 394 -13.88 -10.64 -1.56
N LEU A 395 -14.53 -11.37 -0.63
CA LEU A 395 -15.98 -11.57 -0.66
C LEU A 395 -16.79 -10.30 -0.33
N GLU A 396 -16.15 -9.28 0.25
CA GLU A 396 -16.74 -7.96 0.50
C GLU A 396 -16.67 -7.06 -0.73
N ASN A 397 -15.83 -7.41 -1.72
CA ASN A 397 -15.65 -6.61 -2.92
C ASN A 397 -16.94 -6.62 -3.77
N PRO A 398 -17.52 -5.45 -4.11
CA PRO A 398 -18.77 -5.36 -4.85
C PRO A 398 -18.68 -5.96 -6.27
N ARG A 399 -17.46 -6.14 -6.81
CA ARG A 399 -17.24 -6.77 -8.12
C ARG A 399 -17.34 -8.30 -8.07
N VAL A 400 -17.41 -8.91 -6.88
CA VAL A 400 -17.68 -10.34 -6.77
C VAL A 400 -19.12 -10.64 -7.20
N PRO A 401 -19.32 -11.54 -8.18
CA PRO A 401 -20.65 -11.95 -8.62
C PRO A 401 -21.51 -12.44 -7.45
N HIS A 402 -22.78 -12.03 -7.43
CA HIS A 402 -23.73 -12.47 -6.40
C HIS A 402 -23.86 -13.99 -6.35
N GLU A 403 -23.87 -14.64 -7.51
CA GLU A 403 -23.88 -16.11 -7.66
C GLU A 403 -22.71 -16.82 -6.96
N LEU A 404 -21.52 -16.20 -6.93
CA LEU A 404 -20.39 -16.73 -6.17
C LEU A 404 -20.66 -16.62 -4.66
N ARG A 405 -21.10 -15.46 -4.19
CA ARG A 405 -21.41 -15.20 -2.78
C ARG A 405 -22.55 -16.06 -2.23
N ALA A 406 -23.53 -16.40 -3.08
CA ALA A 406 -24.67 -17.21 -2.70
C ALA A 406 -24.37 -18.73 -2.70
N SER A 407 -23.30 -19.17 -3.37
CA SER A 407 -22.99 -20.59 -3.54
C SER A 407 -22.03 -21.09 -2.44
N VAL A 408 -22.49 -21.06 -1.19
CA VAL A 408 -21.72 -21.46 0.00
C VAL A 408 -22.17 -22.83 0.51
N VAL A 409 -21.20 -23.69 0.80
CA VAL A 409 -21.41 -24.92 1.59
C VAL A 409 -20.50 -24.88 2.81
N HIS A 410 -21.10 -25.02 3.99
CA HIS A 410 -20.37 -25.16 5.25
C HIS A 410 -20.06 -26.64 5.50
N THR A 411 -18.81 -26.94 5.85
CA THR A 411 -18.36 -28.29 6.19
C THR A 411 -17.31 -28.25 7.30
N ALA A 412 -17.16 -29.37 8.00
CA ALA A 412 -15.97 -29.65 8.80
C ALA A 412 -15.08 -30.65 8.05
N VAL A 413 -13.79 -30.65 8.37
CA VAL A 413 -12.83 -31.67 7.94
C VAL A 413 -12.88 -32.84 8.90
N GLN A 414 -12.95 -34.06 8.37
CA GLN A 414 -12.88 -35.30 9.14
C GLN A 414 -11.41 -35.76 9.26
N ILE A 415 -10.87 -35.65 10.47
CA ILE A 415 -9.49 -36.08 10.77
C ILE A 415 -9.44 -37.62 10.68
N HIS A 416 -8.43 -38.14 9.97
CA HIS A 416 -8.21 -39.58 9.66
C HIS A 416 -9.00 -40.15 8.48
N GLY A 417 -9.81 -39.36 7.78
CA GLY A 417 -10.47 -39.85 6.56
C GLY A 417 -9.53 -39.99 5.35
N GLY A 418 -8.33 -39.40 5.40
CA GLY A 418 -7.29 -39.56 4.37
C GLY A 418 -7.81 -39.33 2.94
N ASN A 419 -7.72 -40.35 2.07
CA ASN A 419 -8.24 -40.26 0.71
C ASN A 419 -9.78 -40.17 0.65
N ALA A 420 -10.49 -40.84 1.56
CA ALA A 420 -11.95 -40.79 1.60
C ALA A 420 -12.45 -39.38 1.94
N GLU A 421 -11.78 -38.71 2.88
CA GLU A 421 -12.10 -37.32 3.22
C GLU A 421 -11.81 -36.37 2.05
N TRP A 422 -10.67 -36.50 1.39
CA TRP A 422 -10.37 -35.70 0.21
C TRP A 422 -11.40 -35.90 -0.91
N LEU A 423 -11.85 -37.15 -1.15
CA LEU A 423 -12.90 -37.45 -2.13
C LEU A 423 -14.26 -36.85 -1.70
N ARG A 424 -14.61 -36.90 -0.40
CA ARG A 424 -15.82 -36.27 0.13
C ARG A 424 -15.80 -34.75 -0.06
N LEU A 425 -14.69 -34.09 0.27
CA LEU A 425 -14.58 -32.64 0.07
C LEU A 425 -14.55 -32.26 -1.41
N LYS A 426 -13.97 -33.11 -2.27
CA LYS A 426 -13.97 -32.92 -3.73
C LYS A 426 -15.35 -33.11 -4.34
N SER A 427 -16.21 -33.96 -3.79
CA SER A 427 -17.57 -34.16 -4.29
C SER A 427 -18.48 -32.94 -4.05
N LEU A 428 -18.09 -32.02 -3.16
CA LEU A 428 -18.73 -30.71 -2.95
C LEU A 428 -18.38 -29.69 -4.05
N SER A 429 -17.99 -30.13 -5.25
CA SER A 429 -17.55 -29.29 -6.36
C SER A 429 -18.64 -28.36 -6.91
N LYS A 430 -19.92 -28.69 -6.68
CA LYS A 430 -21.07 -27.84 -7.06
C LYS A 430 -21.09 -26.51 -6.31
N ALA A 431 -20.54 -26.46 -5.09
CA ALA A 431 -20.44 -25.23 -4.32
C ALA A 431 -19.24 -24.41 -4.79
N ARG A 432 -19.47 -23.16 -5.16
CA ARG A 432 -18.40 -22.24 -5.56
C ARG A 432 -17.57 -21.79 -4.36
N VAL A 433 -18.15 -21.72 -3.16
CA VAL A 433 -17.47 -21.40 -1.91
C VAL A 433 -17.60 -22.57 -0.94
N LEU A 434 -16.47 -23.11 -0.52
CA LEU A 434 -16.41 -24.14 0.52
C LEU A 434 -15.92 -23.50 1.81
N ASP A 435 -16.80 -23.36 2.79
CA ASP A 435 -16.49 -22.76 4.08
C ASP A 435 -16.20 -23.84 5.13
N VAL A 436 -15.00 -23.81 5.70
CA VAL A 436 -14.49 -24.90 6.54
C VAL A 436 -14.35 -24.45 8.00
N SER A 437 -15.17 -25.02 8.89
CA SER A 437 -15.39 -24.51 10.25
C SER A 437 -14.33 -24.92 11.28
N ASN A 438 -13.62 -26.03 11.10
CA ASN A 438 -12.72 -26.61 12.10
C ASN A 438 -11.23 -26.58 11.70
N LEU A 439 -10.84 -25.75 10.73
CA LEU A 439 -9.48 -25.74 10.19
C LEU A 439 -8.40 -25.43 11.24
N GLN A 440 -8.70 -24.62 12.25
CA GLN A 440 -7.76 -24.33 13.33
C GLN A 440 -7.41 -25.57 14.16
N ALA A 441 -8.41 -26.39 14.49
CA ALA A 441 -8.21 -27.65 15.21
C ALA A 441 -7.48 -28.68 14.33
N VAL A 442 -7.79 -28.71 13.05
CA VAL A 442 -7.16 -29.61 12.08
C VAL A 442 -5.69 -29.23 11.82
N ALA A 443 -5.31 -27.96 12.01
CA ALA A 443 -3.97 -27.47 11.69
C ALA A 443 -2.85 -28.03 12.58
N SER A 444 -3.15 -28.41 13.83
CA SER A 444 -2.21 -29.17 14.67
C SER A 444 -1.99 -30.56 14.10
N ASP A 445 -3.08 -31.24 13.71
CA ASP A 445 -3.08 -32.67 13.42
C ASP A 445 -2.64 -32.98 11.97
N MET A 446 -2.97 -32.11 11.02
CA MET A 446 -2.61 -32.28 9.61
C MET A 446 -1.09 -32.25 9.38
N TRP A 447 -0.35 -31.50 10.20
CA TRP A 447 1.10 -31.41 10.07
C TRP A 447 1.79 -32.71 10.49
N GLU A 448 1.27 -33.37 11.52
CA GLU A 448 1.94 -34.52 12.11
C GLU A 448 1.61 -35.84 11.40
N ARG A 449 0.44 -35.99 10.74
CA ARG A 449 -0.03 -37.32 10.31
C ARG A 449 -0.67 -37.49 8.94
N ARG A 450 -0.58 -36.52 8.00
CA ARG A 450 -1.17 -36.69 6.64
C ARG A 450 -2.67 -37.07 6.69
N ALA A 451 -3.37 -36.70 7.76
CA ALA A 451 -4.65 -37.29 8.16
C ALA A 451 -5.84 -36.94 7.24
N VAL A 452 -5.66 -35.96 6.34
CA VAL A 452 -6.73 -35.34 5.53
C VAL A 452 -6.42 -35.35 4.03
N LEU A 453 -5.13 -35.36 3.64
CA LEU A 453 -4.72 -35.26 2.24
C LEU A 453 -3.95 -36.50 1.79
N PRO A 454 -4.22 -37.03 0.58
CA PRO A 454 -3.38 -38.04 -0.04
C PRO A 454 -1.91 -37.60 -0.13
N LEU A 455 -0.99 -38.57 -0.06
CA LEU A 455 0.45 -38.29 -0.01
C LEU A 455 0.97 -37.54 -1.24
N ASP A 456 0.47 -37.86 -2.44
CA ASP A 456 0.82 -37.18 -3.68
C ASP A 456 0.41 -35.70 -3.64
N LYS A 457 -0.80 -35.39 -3.15
CA LYS A 457 -1.31 -34.01 -3.00
C LYS A 457 -0.47 -33.23 -2.01
N TRP A 458 -0.13 -33.84 -0.87
CA TRP A 458 0.73 -33.20 0.12
C TRP A 458 2.15 -32.93 -0.42
N LYS A 459 2.75 -33.88 -1.15
CA LYS A 459 4.05 -33.69 -1.79
C LYS A 459 4.01 -32.56 -2.83
N ALA A 460 2.96 -32.52 -3.67
CA ALA A 460 2.77 -31.46 -4.66
C ALA A 460 2.62 -30.08 -4.01
N PHE A 461 1.82 -29.98 -2.93
CA PHE A 461 1.67 -28.77 -2.13
C PHE A 461 3.02 -28.30 -1.57
N ARG A 462 3.77 -29.19 -0.91
CA ARG A 462 5.08 -28.86 -0.34
C ARG A 462 6.06 -28.37 -1.39
N HIS A 463 6.10 -29.02 -2.55
CA HIS A 463 6.94 -28.58 -3.66
C HIS A 463 6.53 -27.18 -4.15
N LYS A 464 5.23 -26.94 -4.33
CA LYS A 464 4.71 -25.67 -4.85
C LYS A 464 5.01 -24.49 -3.94
N PHE A 465 4.84 -24.66 -2.63
CA PHE A 465 4.92 -23.58 -1.65
C PHE A 465 6.20 -23.63 -0.78
N ALA A 466 7.21 -24.41 -1.18
CA ALA A 466 8.48 -24.56 -0.47
C ALA A 466 9.21 -23.23 -0.19
N ARG A 467 8.99 -22.24 -1.05
CA ARG A 467 9.67 -20.95 -0.99
C ARG A 467 8.84 -19.85 -0.33
N VAL A 468 7.62 -20.13 0.15
CA VAL A 468 6.82 -19.12 0.84
C VAL A 468 7.37 -18.90 2.24
N GLN A 469 7.87 -17.70 2.45
CA GLN A 469 8.57 -17.23 3.62
C GLN A 469 8.36 -15.72 3.78
N GLY A 470 8.84 -15.22 4.89
CA GLY A 470 8.89 -13.80 5.18
C GLY A 470 9.59 -13.61 6.50
N GLY A 471 9.24 -12.54 7.15
CA GLY A 471 9.80 -12.25 8.45
C GLY A 471 9.27 -10.97 9.00
N TRP A 472 9.51 -10.84 10.30
CA TRP A 472 9.18 -9.69 11.09
C TRP A 472 10.44 -9.13 11.71
N CYS A 473 10.56 -7.82 11.65
CA CYS A 473 11.60 -7.02 12.30
C CYS A 473 10.95 -5.67 12.66
N CYS A 474 11.40 -4.94 13.68
CA CYS A 474 12.34 -5.38 14.71
C CYS A 474 11.85 -5.01 16.10
N ALA A 475 12.01 -5.90 17.08
CA ALA A 475 11.71 -5.63 18.48
C ALA A 475 12.40 -4.34 18.99
N SER A 476 11.86 -3.75 20.05
CA SER A 476 12.44 -2.56 20.67
C SER A 476 13.83 -2.85 21.25
N ARG A 477 14.63 -1.81 21.47
CA ARG A 477 15.96 -1.97 22.05
C ARG A 477 15.89 -2.52 23.48
N GLY A 478 14.91 -2.06 24.28
CA GLY A 478 14.68 -2.58 25.62
C GLY A 478 14.32 -4.06 25.63
N GLN A 479 13.44 -4.50 24.73
CA GLN A 479 13.10 -5.92 24.59
C GLN A 479 14.31 -6.77 24.21
N VAL A 480 15.12 -6.32 23.24
CA VAL A 480 16.34 -7.03 22.84
C VAL A 480 17.34 -7.13 23.99
N ALA A 481 17.52 -6.05 24.76
CA ALA A 481 18.38 -6.05 25.95
C ALA A 481 17.86 -7.02 27.04
N ALA A 482 16.54 -7.22 27.12
CA ALA A 482 15.90 -8.20 28.00
C ALA A 482 15.91 -9.64 27.45
N GLY A 483 16.61 -9.91 26.34
CA GLY A 483 16.74 -11.25 25.76
C GLY A 483 15.61 -11.67 24.81
N GLU A 484 14.74 -10.74 24.42
CA GLU A 484 13.74 -10.99 23.38
C GLU A 484 14.39 -11.08 21.99
N PRO A 485 13.85 -11.91 21.06
CA PRO A 485 14.35 -11.96 19.70
C PRO A 485 14.17 -10.61 19.00
N ARG A 486 15.25 -10.09 18.42
CA ARG A 486 15.22 -8.85 17.62
C ARG A 486 14.29 -8.96 16.40
N SER A 487 14.22 -10.14 15.80
CA SER A 487 13.51 -10.41 14.56
C SER A 487 13.22 -11.90 14.44
N ALA A 488 12.29 -12.27 13.57
CA ALA A 488 12.02 -13.67 13.25
C ALA A 488 11.77 -13.87 11.76
N GLY A 489 12.34 -14.95 11.20
CA GLY A 489 11.93 -15.46 9.91
C GLY A 489 10.69 -16.34 10.05
N PHE A 490 9.78 -16.21 9.09
CA PHE A 490 8.60 -17.05 8.99
C PHE A 490 8.69 -17.89 7.71
N ARG A 491 8.30 -19.16 7.79
CA ARG A 491 8.18 -20.05 6.63
C ARG A 491 6.81 -20.69 6.70
N LEU A 492 6.11 -20.74 5.57
CA LEU A 492 4.80 -21.39 5.52
C LEU A 492 4.91 -22.86 5.92
N LEU A 493 5.96 -23.55 5.47
CA LEU A 493 6.22 -24.98 5.75
C LEU A 493 7.18 -25.23 6.92
N GLY A 494 7.57 -24.19 7.67
CA GLY A 494 8.56 -24.29 8.75
C GLY A 494 7.97 -24.38 10.14
#